data_AF-A0A521IKX2-F1
#
_entry.id   AF-A0A521IKX2-F1
#
_cell.length_a   1.000
_cell.length_b   1.000
_cell.length_c   1.000
_cell.angle_alpha   90.00
_cell.angle_beta   90.00
_cell.angle_gamma   90.00
#
_symmetry.space_group_name_H-M   'P 1'
#
loop_
_entity.id
_entity.type
_entity.pdbx_description
1 polymer ?
#
loop_
_entity_poly.entity_id
_entity_poly.type
_entity_poly.pdbx_seq_one_letter_code
_entity_poly.pdbx_strand_id
1 'polypeptide(L)'
;MRISKAKEFKLWYLGEGDKLEQYYLLGDSSRKGLSDRNYFWSIATREAMVKKVHSGIPNAIINTLVNVVGEHQITSDDKELERIIYDMLEDNDFIRMVNQEQLPLTLAQGWGAYKINIDEAYEYPLIEYYEAENVRFIGKNRRIEGIIYLDYYELNNKKYVLFETRSIKRKTENVEAGSYVEYNLFELKENNNIIPVELSTIKELSKLETIFIPGYMKILGVPTRIFHDPSDVNYGRSILTGKID
;
A
#
# COMPACT_ATOMS: atom_id res chain seq x y z
N MET A 1 0.60 6.01 -13.96
CA MET A 1 1.09 7.32 -13.48
C MET A 1 1.07 7.46 -11.95
N ARG A 2 -0.05 7.22 -11.23
CA ARG A 2 -0.08 7.40 -9.75
C ARG A 2 0.89 6.48 -9.00
N ILE A 3 0.84 5.17 -9.27
CA ILE A 3 1.66 4.17 -8.58
C ILE A 3 3.15 4.42 -8.81
N SER A 4 3.50 4.73 -10.06
CA SER A 4 4.84 5.19 -10.44
C SER A 4 5.34 6.36 -9.58
N LYS A 5 4.52 7.41 -9.40
CA LYS A 5 4.88 8.55 -8.54
C LYS A 5 5.02 8.16 -7.06
N ALA A 6 4.14 7.31 -6.52
CA ALA A 6 4.30 6.84 -5.14
C ALA A 6 5.58 6.03 -4.95
N LYS A 7 5.92 5.15 -5.90
CA LYS A 7 7.19 4.42 -5.91
C LYS A 7 8.38 5.36 -5.94
N GLU A 8 8.35 6.37 -6.80
CA GLU A 8 9.37 7.43 -6.81
C GLU A 8 9.49 8.09 -5.44
N PHE A 9 8.39 8.57 -4.85
CA PHE A 9 8.45 9.27 -3.56
C PHE A 9 8.98 8.37 -2.43
N LYS A 10 8.66 7.08 -2.45
CA LYS A 10 9.26 6.09 -1.55
C LYS A 10 10.78 6.02 -1.72
N LEU A 11 11.27 5.92 -2.95
CA LEU A 11 12.71 5.88 -3.22
C LEU A 11 13.41 7.16 -2.73
N TRP A 12 12.78 8.31 -2.93
CA TRP A 12 13.28 9.61 -2.42
C TRP A 12 13.30 9.65 -0.89
N TYR A 13 12.30 9.06 -0.23
CA TYR A 13 12.26 8.93 1.22
C TYR A 13 13.32 7.97 1.78
N LEU A 14 13.48 6.78 1.19
CA LEU A 14 14.50 5.81 1.62
C LEU A 14 15.91 6.34 1.39
N GLY A 15 16.07 7.13 0.33
CA GLY A 15 17.29 7.84 0.02
C GLY A 15 18.42 6.97 -0.53
N GLU A 16 18.09 5.81 -1.08
CA GLU A 16 19.03 4.91 -1.72
C GLU A 16 19.35 5.41 -3.14
N GLY A 17 20.49 6.09 -3.28
CA GLY A 17 20.95 6.70 -4.53
C GLY A 17 20.98 5.73 -5.72
N ASP A 18 21.45 4.50 -5.51
CA ASP A 18 21.54 3.48 -6.57
C ASP A 18 20.16 3.04 -7.06
N LYS A 19 19.17 2.90 -6.16
CA LYS A 19 17.79 2.54 -6.54
C LYS A 19 17.09 3.69 -7.25
N LEU A 20 17.34 4.93 -6.82
CA LEU A 20 16.90 6.13 -7.54
C LEU A 20 17.50 6.12 -8.95
N GLU A 21 18.82 5.93 -9.05
CA GLU A 21 19.52 5.86 -10.33
C GLU A 21 18.90 4.81 -11.27
N GLN A 22 18.72 3.57 -10.78
CA GLN A 22 18.07 2.50 -11.55
C GLN A 22 16.64 2.85 -11.97
N TYR A 23 15.86 3.47 -11.08
CA TYR A 23 14.51 3.90 -11.37
C TYR A 23 14.46 4.94 -12.51
N TYR A 24 15.38 5.91 -12.50
CA TYR A 24 15.50 6.91 -13.56
C TYR A 24 16.11 6.34 -14.86
N LEU A 25 17.06 5.40 -14.78
CA LEU A 25 17.66 4.71 -15.93
C LEU A 25 16.65 3.85 -16.69
N LEU A 26 15.89 3.03 -15.96
CA LEU A 26 14.94 2.10 -16.56
C LEU A 26 13.72 2.80 -17.14
N GLY A 27 13.53 4.08 -16.80
CA GLY A 27 12.52 4.96 -17.38
C GLY A 27 11.15 4.33 -17.35
N ASP A 28 10.41 4.48 -16.25
CA ASP A 28 9.01 4.08 -16.22
C ASP A 28 8.33 4.64 -17.49
N SER A 29 7.71 3.75 -18.27
CA SER A 29 7.09 4.06 -19.56
C SER A 29 6.15 5.27 -19.52
N SER A 30 5.63 5.61 -18.33
CA SER A 30 4.82 6.80 -18.07
C SER A 30 5.58 8.14 -18.09
N ARG A 31 6.91 8.14 -18.19
CA ARG A 31 7.77 9.33 -18.33
C ARG A 31 8.27 9.59 -19.75
N LYS A 32 8.14 8.62 -20.67
CA LYS A 32 8.47 8.78 -22.10
C LYS A 32 7.60 9.88 -22.72
N GLY A 33 8.05 11.13 -22.63
CA GLY A 33 7.40 12.28 -23.28
C GLY A 33 7.56 13.63 -22.60
N LEU A 34 8.01 13.70 -21.33
CA LEU A 34 8.08 14.96 -20.59
C LEU A 34 9.50 15.26 -20.12
N SER A 35 10.19 16.18 -20.80
CA SER A 35 11.34 16.94 -20.27
C SER A 35 12.46 16.15 -19.55
N ASP A 36 12.64 14.86 -19.83
CA ASP A 36 13.74 14.04 -19.28
C ASP A 36 15.13 14.66 -19.52
N ARG A 37 15.23 15.59 -20.49
CA ARG A 37 16.45 16.33 -20.81
C ARG A 37 16.86 17.41 -19.79
N ASN A 38 16.02 17.74 -18.81
CA ASN A 38 16.29 18.83 -17.84
C ASN A 38 16.38 18.35 -16.38
N TYR A 39 16.11 17.08 -16.10
CA TYR A 39 16.10 16.55 -14.73
C TYR A 39 17.46 15.97 -14.36
N PHE A 40 17.97 16.31 -13.18
CA PHE A 40 19.33 15.94 -12.77
C PHE A 40 19.58 14.44 -12.87
N TRP A 41 18.71 13.62 -12.28
CA TRP A 41 18.87 12.16 -12.27
C TRP A 41 18.74 11.54 -13.67
N SER A 42 17.91 12.09 -14.55
CA SER A 42 17.75 11.59 -15.93
C SER A 42 18.95 11.93 -16.83
N ILE A 43 19.63 13.06 -16.59
CA ILE A 43 20.85 13.44 -17.31
C ILE A 43 22.05 12.71 -16.73
N ALA A 44 22.23 12.76 -15.41
CA ALA A 44 23.39 12.20 -14.73
C ALA A 44 23.51 10.68 -14.98
N THR A 45 22.39 9.98 -15.12
CA THR A 45 22.35 8.56 -15.46
C THR A 45 22.96 8.22 -16.83
N ARG A 46 23.00 9.19 -17.75
CA ARG A 46 23.50 9.01 -19.12
C ARG A 46 24.95 9.45 -19.31
N GLU A 47 25.51 10.17 -18.35
CA GLU A 47 26.87 10.67 -18.37
C GLU A 47 27.81 9.74 -17.60
N ALA A 48 28.94 9.38 -18.22
CA ALA A 48 29.99 8.62 -17.54
C ALA A 48 30.70 9.51 -16.52
N MET A 49 31.01 8.97 -15.34
CA MET A 49 31.85 9.60 -14.30
C MET A 49 31.22 10.74 -13.48
N VAL A 50 29.89 10.87 -13.44
CA VAL A 50 29.20 11.78 -12.50
C VAL A 50 28.87 11.04 -11.20
N LYS A 51 29.45 11.47 -10.07
CA LYS A 51 29.05 10.97 -8.75
C LYS A 51 27.65 11.48 -8.41
N LYS A 52 26.72 10.56 -8.18
CA LYS A 52 25.34 10.87 -7.79
C LYS A 52 25.20 10.61 -6.30
N VAL A 53 24.73 11.61 -5.57
CA VAL A 53 24.50 11.50 -4.13
C VAL A 53 23.11 12.02 -3.85
N HIS A 54 22.26 11.16 -3.32
CA HIS A 54 20.96 11.58 -2.79
C HIS A 54 21.14 12.02 -1.34
N SER A 55 20.54 13.15 -0.97
CA SER A 55 20.62 13.63 0.42
C SER A 55 19.65 12.84 1.30
N GLY A 56 20.05 12.50 2.53
CA GLY A 56 19.16 11.90 3.53
C GLY A 56 18.12 12.88 4.11
N ILE A 57 18.00 14.09 3.57
CA ILE A 57 17.11 15.15 4.07
C ILE A 57 15.63 14.74 4.01
N PRO A 58 15.10 14.15 2.92
CA PRO A 58 13.69 13.72 2.88
C PRO A 58 13.38 12.68 3.96
N ASN A 59 14.30 11.73 4.19
CA ASN A 59 14.19 10.74 5.25
C ASN A 59 14.12 11.41 6.64
N ALA A 60 15.07 12.32 6.91
CA ALA A 60 15.16 13.02 8.17
C ALA A 60 13.92 13.89 8.45
N ILE A 61 13.40 14.60 7.44
CA ILE A 61 12.18 15.42 7.56
C ILE A 61 11.00 14.54 7.93
N ILE A 62 10.76 13.47 7.18
CA ILE A 62 9.61 12.58 7.41
C ILE A 62 9.72 11.93 8.79
N ASN A 63 10.87 11.37 9.15
CA ASN A 63 11.05 10.72 10.45
C ASN A 63 10.92 11.71 11.61
N THR A 64 11.38 12.96 11.45
CA THR A 64 11.18 14.01 12.45
C THR A 64 9.69 14.32 12.63
N LEU A 65 8.94 14.44 11.54
CA LEU A 65 7.50 14.68 11.60
C LEU A 65 6.75 13.52 12.26
N VAL A 66 7.12 12.28 11.95
CA VAL A 66 6.54 11.08 12.58
C VAL A 66 6.82 11.08 14.09
N ASN A 67 8.07 11.31 14.50
CA ASN A 67 8.45 11.32 15.91
C ASN A 67 7.74 12.40 16.74
N VAL A 68 7.32 13.52 16.11
CA VAL A 68 6.57 14.58 16.78
C VAL A 68 5.14 14.17 17.14
N VAL A 69 4.55 13.21 16.41
CA VAL A 69 3.16 12.75 16.65
C VAL A 69 3.03 12.06 18.01
N GLY A 70 4.08 11.38 18.47
CA GLY A 70 4.08 10.60 19.71
C GLY A 70 3.27 9.30 19.60
N GLU A 71 3.14 8.59 20.73
CA GLU A 71 2.42 7.31 20.78
C GLU A 71 0.92 7.52 20.90
N HIS A 72 0.14 6.76 20.12
CA HIS A 72 -1.31 6.76 20.20
C HIS A 72 -1.78 5.83 21.31
N GLN A 73 -2.59 6.36 22.23
CA GLN A 73 -3.27 5.56 23.24
C GLN A 73 -4.72 5.30 22.81
N ILE A 74 -5.13 4.04 22.82
CA ILE A 74 -6.52 3.63 22.61
C ILE A 74 -7.11 3.31 23.99
N THR A 75 -8.14 4.05 24.40
CA THR A 75 -8.77 3.90 25.72
C THR A 75 -10.25 3.54 25.58
N SER A 76 -10.78 2.85 26.60
CA SER A 76 -12.19 2.47 26.71
C SER A 76 -12.66 2.64 28.16
N ASP A 77 -13.94 2.98 28.37
CA ASP A 77 -14.53 2.99 29.71
C ASP A 77 -14.66 1.55 30.29
N ASP A 78 -14.70 0.56 29.41
CA ASP A 78 -14.65 -0.86 29.77
C ASP A 78 -13.20 -1.33 29.88
N LYS A 79 -12.78 -1.63 31.12
CA LYS A 79 -11.42 -2.07 31.45
C LYS A 79 -11.06 -3.44 30.90
N GLU A 80 -12.04 -4.32 30.73
CA GLU A 80 -11.78 -5.63 30.12
C GLU A 80 -11.51 -5.46 28.63
N LEU A 81 -12.32 -4.64 27.95
CA LEU A 81 -12.11 -4.30 26.54
C LEU A 81 -10.78 -3.55 26.31
N GLU A 82 -10.45 -2.59 27.17
CA GLU A 82 -9.18 -1.86 27.11
C GLU A 82 -7.98 -2.82 27.20
N ARG A 83 -8.03 -3.81 28.09
CA ARG A 83 -7.00 -4.85 28.22
C ARG A 83 -6.91 -5.72 26.95
N ILE A 84 -8.03 -6.21 26.43
CA ILE A 84 -8.06 -7.03 25.21
C ILE A 84 -7.45 -6.25 24.02
N ILE A 85 -7.77 -4.96 23.89
CA ILE A 85 -7.18 -4.11 22.86
C ILE A 85 -5.67 -4.00 23.07
N TYR A 86 -5.21 -3.73 24.29
CA TYR A 86 -3.78 -3.65 24.59
C TYR A 86 -3.03 -4.92 24.19
N ASP A 87 -3.52 -6.08 24.62
CA ASP A 87 -2.90 -7.38 24.33
C ASP A 87 -2.86 -7.65 22.81
N MET A 88 -3.94 -7.34 22.08
CA MET A 88 -3.98 -7.43 20.61
C MET A 88 -2.98 -6.51 19.93
N LEU A 89 -2.82 -5.27 20.40
CA LEU A 89 -1.87 -4.32 19.82
C LEU A 89 -0.42 -4.71 20.09
N GLU A 90 -0.13 -5.30 21.25
CA GLU A 90 1.18 -5.83 21.61
C GLU A 90 1.54 -7.05 20.75
N ASP A 91 0.62 -8.02 20.60
CA ASP A 91 0.80 -9.23 19.78
C ASP A 91 1.11 -8.89 18.30
N ASN A 92 0.54 -7.79 17.80
CA ASN A 92 0.75 -7.31 16.43
C ASN A 92 1.93 -6.34 16.27
N ASP A 93 2.69 -6.04 17.33
CA ASP A 93 3.74 -5.00 17.33
C ASP A 93 3.26 -3.67 16.71
N PHE A 94 2.03 -3.28 17.09
CA PHE A 94 1.29 -2.23 16.40
C PHE A 94 1.97 -0.85 16.50
N ILE A 95 2.58 -0.53 17.64
CA ILE A 95 3.28 0.75 17.83
C ILE A 95 4.49 0.86 16.90
N ARG A 96 5.27 -0.22 16.72
CA ARG A 96 6.36 -0.23 15.74
C ARG A 96 5.80 -0.06 14.33
N MET A 97 4.73 -0.79 13.99
CA MET A 97 4.09 -0.71 12.68
C MET A 97 3.60 0.71 12.35
N VAL A 98 2.94 1.39 13.30
CA VAL A 98 2.50 2.79 13.15
C VAL A 98 3.69 3.71 12.85
N ASN A 99 4.73 3.63 13.68
CA ASN A 99 5.86 4.57 13.66
C ASN A 99 6.86 4.30 12.52
N GLN A 100 7.08 3.04 12.16
CA GLN A 100 8.13 2.65 11.22
C GLN A 100 7.61 2.31 9.83
N GLU A 101 6.33 1.98 9.71
CA GLU A 101 5.72 1.58 8.44
C GLU A 101 4.60 2.53 8.04
N GLN A 102 3.53 2.61 8.83
CA GLN A 102 2.34 3.33 8.42
C GLN A 102 2.56 4.83 8.24
N LEU A 103 2.93 5.57 9.29
CA LEU A 103 3.08 7.02 9.21
C LEU A 103 4.15 7.45 8.19
N PRO A 104 5.40 6.94 8.23
CA PRO A 104 6.43 7.38 7.29
C PRO A 104 6.09 7.05 5.84
N LEU A 105 5.59 5.84 5.54
CA LEU A 105 5.23 5.47 4.17
C LEU A 105 4.00 6.24 3.69
N THR A 106 2.97 6.44 4.53
CA THR A 106 1.80 7.24 4.15
C THR A 106 2.19 8.70 3.89
N LEU A 107 3.09 9.28 4.68
CA LEU A 107 3.58 10.65 4.46
C LEU A 107 4.38 10.75 3.15
N ALA A 108 5.25 9.78 2.90
CA ALA A 108 6.09 9.73 1.71
C ALA A 108 5.26 9.47 0.45
N GLN A 109 4.31 8.55 0.46
CA GLN A 109 3.59 8.10 -0.74
C GLN A 109 2.22 8.76 -0.90
N GLY A 110 1.58 9.16 0.20
CA GLY A 110 0.27 9.79 0.28
C GLY A 110 -0.83 8.87 0.80
N TRP A 111 -0.73 7.56 0.63
CA TRP A 111 -1.75 6.60 1.08
C TRP A 111 -1.18 5.21 1.39
N GLY A 112 -2.00 4.37 2.00
CA GLY A 112 -1.83 2.93 2.20
C GLY A 112 -3.06 2.38 2.91
N ALA A 113 -3.02 1.16 3.46
CA ALA A 113 -4.15 0.62 4.21
C ALA A 113 -3.73 -0.44 5.22
N TYR A 114 -4.45 -0.50 6.34
CA TYR A 114 -4.38 -1.67 7.23
C TYR A 114 -5.30 -2.78 6.72
N LYS A 115 -4.77 -4.01 6.69
CA LYS A 115 -5.52 -5.25 6.50
C LYS A 115 -5.72 -5.91 7.86
N ILE A 116 -6.95 -6.32 8.18
CA ILE A 116 -7.28 -6.96 9.46
C ILE A 116 -7.71 -8.40 9.19
N ASN A 117 -6.83 -9.36 9.40
CA ASN A 117 -7.10 -10.77 9.12
C ASN A 117 -7.57 -11.50 10.38
N ILE A 118 -8.55 -12.38 10.23
CA ILE A 118 -9.07 -13.22 11.32
C ILE A 118 -8.77 -14.65 10.91
N ASP A 119 -7.86 -15.29 11.64
CA ASP A 119 -7.41 -16.66 11.41
C ASP A 119 -7.48 -17.41 12.75
N GLU A 120 -8.13 -18.57 12.74
CA GLU A 120 -8.34 -19.39 13.95
C GLU A 120 -7.03 -19.92 14.55
N ALA A 121 -5.92 -19.88 13.80
CA ALA A 121 -4.60 -20.26 14.29
C ALA A 121 -3.99 -19.26 15.28
N TYR A 122 -4.54 -18.04 15.38
CA TYR A 122 -4.02 -16.96 16.23
C TYR A 122 -5.05 -16.54 17.27
N GLU A 123 -4.58 -16.15 18.45
CA GLU A 123 -5.45 -15.68 19.55
C GLU A 123 -6.12 -14.34 19.22
N TYR A 124 -5.39 -13.45 18.55
CA TYR A 124 -5.85 -12.13 18.16
C TYR A 124 -5.89 -11.98 16.62
N PRO A 125 -6.75 -11.08 16.09
CA PRO A 125 -6.70 -10.72 14.68
C PRO A 125 -5.33 -10.16 14.29
N LEU A 126 -4.84 -10.58 13.12
CA LEU A 126 -3.61 -10.06 12.56
C LEU A 126 -3.85 -8.70 11.89
N ILE A 127 -2.98 -7.75 12.17
CA ILE A 127 -2.99 -6.40 11.61
C ILE A 127 -1.75 -6.25 10.74
N GLU A 128 -1.95 -5.97 9.46
CA GLU A 128 -0.87 -5.77 8.51
C GLU A 128 -1.01 -4.41 7.83
N TYR A 129 0.10 -3.70 7.63
CA TYR A 129 0.08 -2.45 6.90
C TYR A 129 0.57 -2.63 5.46
N TYR A 130 -0.26 -2.22 4.50
CA TYR A 130 0.07 -2.21 3.08
C TYR A 130 0.34 -0.79 2.59
N GLU A 131 1.49 -0.62 1.97
CA GLU A 131 1.92 0.64 1.39
C GLU A 131 1.22 0.99 0.06
N ALA A 132 1.43 2.21 -0.43
CA ALA A 132 0.75 2.75 -1.61
C ALA A 132 0.84 1.86 -2.87
N GLU A 133 2.00 1.22 -3.08
CA GLU A 133 2.26 0.39 -4.26
C GLU A 133 1.36 -0.85 -4.31
N ASN A 134 1.01 -1.39 -3.13
CA ASN A 134 0.33 -2.67 -2.95
C ASN A 134 -1.14 -2.54 -2.54
N VAL A 135 -1.71 -1.33 -2.65
CA VAL A 135 -3.12 -1.05 -2.32
C VAL A 135 -3.83 -0.28 -3.42
N ARG A 136 -5.05 -0.69 -3.76
CA ARG A 136 -6.00 0.09 -4.56
C ARG A 136 -7.30 0.28 -3.81
N PHE A 137 -7.94 1.43 -4.00
CA PHE A 137 -9.24 1.73 -3.44
C PHE A 137 -10.33 1.64 -4.50
N ILE A 138 -11.44 0.98 -4.15
CA ILE A 138 -12.68 0.99 -4.90
C ILE A 138 -13.56 2.07 -4.26
N GLY A 139 -13.78 3.15 -4.99
CA GLY A 139 -14.56 4.30 -4.50
C GLY A 139 -15.84 4.52 -5.29
N LYS A 140 -16.91 4.91 -4.59
CA LYS A 140 -18.18 5.36 -5.18
C LYS A 140 -18.66 6.60 -4.44
N ASN A 141 -19.00 7.67 -5.17
CA ASN A 141 -19.51 8.93 -4.60
C ASN A 141 -18.64 9.49 -3.46
N ARG A 142 -17.31 9.52 -3.66
CA ARG A 142 -16.30 9.96 -2.66
C ARG A 142 -16.22 9.10 -1.38
N ARG A 143 -16.83 7.91 -1.38
CA ARG A 143 -16.71 6.93 -0.30
C ARG A 143 -15.92 5.74 -0.80
N ILE A 144 -14.97 5.28 -0.01
CA ILE A 144 -14.27 4.02 -0.26
C ILE A 144 -15.23 2.90 0.13
N GLU A 145 -15.56 2.03 -0.82
CA GLU A 145 -16.43 0.86 -0.63
C GLU A 145 -15.65 -0.45 -0.68
N GLY A 146 -14.37 -0.41 -1.08
CA GLY A 146 -13.48 -1.56 -0.97
C GLY A 146 -12.00 -1.20 -1.09
N ILE A 147 -11.18 -2.15 -0.68
CA ILE A 147 -9.72 -2.10 -0.75
C ILE A 147 -9.25 -3.38 -1.44
N ILE A 148 -8.35 -3.23 -2.40
CA ILE A 148 -7.68 -4.35 -3.07
C ILE A 148 -6.24 -4.35 -2.57
N TYR A 149 -5.85 -5.44 -1.91
CA TYR A 149 -4.48 -5.72 -1.50
C TYR A 149 -3.79 -6.56 -2.57
N LEU A 150 -2.51 -6.25 -2.84
CA LEU A 150 -1.73 -6.89 -3.88
C LEU A 150 -0.54 -7.61 -3.25
N ASP A 151 -0.55 -8.94 -3.33
CA ASP A 151 0.55 -9.79 -2.88
C ASP A 151 1.23 -10.44 -4.09
N TYR A 152 2.55 -10.31 -4.20
CA TYR A 152 3.31 -10.78 -5.36
C TYR A 152 4.03 -12.09 -5.05
N TYR A 153 3.99 -13.02 -6.01
CA TYR A 153 4.59 -14.34 -5.89
C TYR A 153 5.50 -14.63 -7.09
N GLU A 154 6.52 -15.45 -6.89
CA GLU A 154 7.38 -15.95 -7.97
C GLU A 154 7.46 -17.47 -7.92
N LEU A 155 7.13 -18.12 -9.03
CA LEU A 155 7.15 -19.57 -9.17
C LEU A 155 7.63 -19.95 -10.57
N ASN A 156 8.66 -20.79 -10.66
CA ASN A 156 9.21 -21.27 -11.94
C ASN A 156 9.56 -20.14 -12.93
N ASN A 157 10.23 -19.08 -12.45
CA ASN A 157 10.57 -17.87 -13.21
C ASN A 157 9.37 -17.09 -13.77
N LYS A 158 8.16 -17.39 -13.31
CA LYS A 158 6.94 -16.61 -13.60
C LYS A 158 6.54 -15.82 -12.39
N LYS A 159 6.07 -14.60 -12.63
CA LYS A 159 5.59 -13.70 -11.59
C LYS A 159 4.08 -13.74 -11.56
N TYR A 160 3.52 -13.68 -10.36
CA TYR A 160 2.10 -13.67 -10.12
C TYR A 160 1.74 -12.56 -9.15
N VAL A 161 0.48 -12.14 -9.18
CA VAL A 161 -0.07 -11.20 -8.21
C VAL A 161 -1.46 -11.68 -7.78
N LEU A 162 -1.65 -11.83 -6.47
CA LEU A 162 -2.93 -12.09 -5.85
C LEU A 162 -3.59 -10.76 -5.54
N PHE A 163 -4.83 -10.59 -6.00
CA PHE A 163 -5.69 -9.49 -5.61
C PHE A 163 -6.66 -10.01 -4.56
N GLU A 164 -6.48 -9.53 -3.32
CA GLU A 164 -7.43 -9.73 -2.24
C GLU A 164 -8.32 -8.50 -2.13
N THR A 165 -9.56 -8.61 -2.61
CA THR A 165 -10.54 -7.52 -2.61
C THR A 165 -11.44 -7.62 -1.40
N ARG A 166 -11.30 -6.67 -0.46
CA ARG A 166 -12.17 -6.52 0.71
C ARG A 166 -13.16 -5.40 0.45
N SER A 167 -14.46 -5.70 0.36
CA SER A 167 -15.46 -4.72 -0.05
C SER A 167 -16.78 -4.84 0.69
N ILE A 168 -17.55 -3.76 0.72
CA ILE A 168 -18.93 -3.72 1.19
C ILE A 168 -19.83 -3.81 -0.04
N LYS A 169 -20.69 -4.82 -0.10
CA LYS A 169 -21.72 -4.91 -1.13
C LYS A 169 -23.08 -4.58 -0.54
N ARG A 170 -23.90 -3.85 -1.31
CA ARG A 170 -25.29 -3.56 -0.95
C ARG A 170 -26.22 -4.58 -1.60
N LYS A 171 -27.38 -4.80 -0.99
CA LYS A 171 -28.38 -5.74 -1.48
C LYS A 171 -28.80 -5.38 -2.91
N THR A 172 -28.71 -6.35 -3.81
CA THR A 172 -29.26 -6.33 -5.17
C THR A 172 -30.02 -7.64 -5.41
N GLU A 173 -30.57 -7.86 -6.61
CA GLU A 173 -31.27 -9.12 -6.94
C GLU A 173 -30.38 -10.35 -6.78
N ASN A 174 -29.06 -10.23 -7.02
CA ASN A 174 -28.12 -11.36 -7.04
C ASN A 174 -27.01 -11.27 -5.98
N VAL A 175 -27.05 -10.25 -5.11
CA VAL A 175 -25.98 -10.00 -4.12
C VAL A 175 -26.61 -9.62 -2.80
N GLU A 176 -26.23 -10.33 -1.73
CA GLU A 176 -26.65 -9.99 -0.38
C GLU A 176 -25.86 -8.80 0.18
N ALA A 177 -26.45 -8.07 1.12
CA ALA A 177 -25.75 -6.98 1.78
C ALA A 177 -24.79 -7.54 2.83
N GLY A 178 -23.53 -7.12 2.77
CA GLY A 178 -22.53 -7.48 3.76
C GLY A 178 -21.11 -7.19 3.29
N SER A 179 -20.16 -7.78 4.00
CA SER A 179 -18.73 -7.64 3.72
C SER A 179 -18.22 -8.86 3.00
N TYR A 180 -17.40 -8.63 1.98
CA TYR A 180 -16.87 -9.65 1.09
C TYR A 180 -15.36 -9.58 1.09
N VAL A 181 -14.72 -10.75 1.10
CA VAL A 181 -13.30 -10.94 0.79
C VAL A 181 -13.22 -11.88 -0.41
N GLU A 182 -12.70 -11.37 -1.53
CA GLU A 182 -12.63 -12.08 -2.79
C GLU A 182 -11.17 -12.18 -3.26
N TYR A 183 -10.79 -13.33 -3.80
CA TYR A 183 -9.42 -13.61 -4.21
C TYR A 183 -9.34 -13.85 -5.72
N ASN A 184 -8.45 -13.12 -6.40
CA ASN A 184 -8.21 -13.32 -7.83
C ASN A 184 -6.70 -13.36 -8.09
N LEU A 185 -6.20 -14.46 -8.67
CA LEU A 185 -4.79 -14.61 -8.99
C LEU A 185 -4.54 -14.29 -10.47
N PHE A 186 -3.44 -13.59 -10.73
CA PHE A 186 -3.02 -13.23 -12.08
C PHE A 186 -1.56 -13.60 -12.32
N GLU A 187 -1.23 -14.10 -13.51
CA GLU A 187 0.14 -14.20 -14.00
C GLU A 187 0.56 -12.85 -14.63
N LEU A 188 1.71 -12.33 -14.23
CA LEU A 188 2.33 -11.11 -14.75
C LEU A 188 3.19 -11.45 -15.96
N LYS A 189 2.85 -10.90 -17.13
CA LYS A 189 3.64 -11.02 -18.36
C LYS A 189 4.63 -9.85 -18.50
N GLU A 190 5.66 -10.05 -19.32
CA GLU A 190 6.74 -9.06 -19.56
C GLU A 190 6.23 -7.68 -20.03
N ASN A 191 5.05 -7.62 -20.67
CA ASN A 191 4.45 -6.38 -21.16
C ASN A 191 3.54 -5.67 -20.14
N ASN A 192 3.68 -5.97 -18.84
CA ASN A 192 2.75 -5.54 -17.77
C ASN A 192 1.28 -5.99 -17.96
N ASN A 193 1.04 -6.95 -18.84
CA ASN A 193 -0.27 -7.59 -18.98
C ASN A 193 -0.45 -8.61 -17.86
N ILE A 194 -1.67 -8.65 -17.31
CA ILE A 194 -2.09 -9.66 -16.35
C ILE A 194 -3.04 -10.66 -17.01
N ILE A 195 -2.84 -11.94 -16.75
CA ILE A 195 -3.74 -13.01 -17.21
C ILE A 195 -4.33 -13.70 -15.99
N PRO A 196 -5.66 -13.81 -15.85
CA PRO A 196 -6.26 -14.51 -14.73
C PRO A 196 -5.87 -15.99 -14.77
N VAL A 197 -5.52 -16.54 -13.62
CA VAL A 197 -5.18 -17.96 -13.43
C VAL A 197 -5.87 -18.50 -12.18
N GLU A 198 -6.02 -19.82 -12.11
CA GLU A 198 -6.59 -20.49 -10.95
C GLU A 198 -5.72 -20.30 -9.71
N LEU A 199 -6.35 -20.12 -8.54
CA LEU A 199 -5.65 -20.02 -7.25
C LEU A 199 -4.78 -21.25 -6.98
N SER A 200 -5.20 -22.42 -7.46
CA SER A 200 -4.46 -23.69 -7.35
C SER A 200 -3.12 -23.70 -8.09
N THR A 201 -2.84 -22.72 -8.96
CA THR A 201 -1.53 -22.52 -9.59
C THR A 201 -0.43 -22.35 -8.54
N ILE A 202 -0.74 -21.73 -7.40
CA ILE A 202 0.15 -21.56 -6.26
C ILE A 202 -0.40 -22.38 -5.10
N LYS A 203 0.38 -23.37 -4.64
CA LYS A 203 -0.09 -24.38 -3.66
C LYS A 203 -0.60 -23.78 -2.35
N GLU A 204 0.02 -22.72 -1.87
CA GLU A 204 -0.38 -22.01 -0.64
C GLU A 204 -1.70 -21.23 -0.79
N LEU A 205 -2.09 -20.86 -2.02
CA LEU A 205 -3.33 -20.12 -2.30
C LEU A 205 -4.51 -21.02 -2.62
N SER A 206 -4.29 -22.33 -2.78
CA SER A 206 -5.30 -23.26 -3.26
C SER A 206 -6.49 -23.45 -2.31
N LYS A 207 -6.34 -23.05 -1.04
CA LYS A 207 -7.37 -23.14 0.00
C LYS A 207 -8.12 -21.83 0.22
N LEU A 208 -7.76 -20.76 -0.48
CA LEU A 208 -8.44 -19.48 -0.35
C LEU A 208 -9.81 -19.56 -0.99
N GLU A 209 -10.83 -19.21 -0.22
CA GLU A 209 -12.22 -19.17 -0.64
C GLU A 209 -12.81 -17.80 -0.37
N THR A 210 -13.81 -17.40 -1.15
CA THR A 210 -14.53 -16.15 -0.93
C THR A 210 -15.19 -16.16 0.44
N ILE A 211 -14.90 -15.15 1.25
CA ILE A 211 -15.52 -14.96 2.56
C ILE A 211 -16.66 -13.96 2.41
N PHE A 212 -17.83 -14.30 2.93
CA PHE A 212 -18.98 -13.41 3.03
C PHE A 212 -19.45 -13.33 4.47
N ILE A 213 -19.58 -12.11 4.99
CA ILE A 213 -20.09 -11.83 6.34
C ILE A 213 -21.43 -11.10 6.19
N PRO A 214 -22.57 -11.82 6.32
CA PRO A 214 -23.90 -11.25 6.14
C PRO A 214 -24.17 -10.13 7.12
N GLY A 215 -24.70 -9.00 6.64
CA GLY A 215 -25.10 -7.86 7.47
C GLY A 215 -23.95 -7.06 8.10
N TYR A 216 -22.71 -7.55 8.07
CA TYR A 216 -21.54 -6.77 8.47
C TYR A 216 -21.23 -5.77 7.35
N MET A 217 -21.32 -4.47 7.63
CA MET A 217 -21.24 -3.40 6.62
C MET A 217 -19.96 -2.57 6.78
N LYS A 218 -18.81 -3.22 6.94
CA LYS A 218 -17.50 -2.57 7.08
C LYS A 218 -16.48 -3.24 6.18
N ILE A 219 -15.62 -2.45 5.56
CA ILE A 219 -14.43 -3.02 4.92
C ILE A 219 -13.59 -3.64 6.03
N LEU A 220 -13.18 -4.90 5.87
CA LEU A 220 -12.22 -5.56 6.76
C LEU A 220 -10.81 -5.01 6.52
N GLY A 221 -10.66 -3.70 6.72
CA GLY A 221 -9.46 -2.95 6.42
C GLY A 221 -9.70 -1.45 6.54
N VAL A 222 -8.65 -0.72 6.85
CA VAL A 222 -8.72 0.71 7.16
C VAL A 222 -7.84 1.48 6.17
N PRO A 223 -8.43 2.29 5.27
CA PRO A 223 -7.64 3.10 4.35
C PRO A 223 -6.95 4.24 5.12
N THR A 224 -5.64 4.40 4.89
CA THR A 224 -4.84 5.49 5.43
C THR A 224 -4.50 6.46 4.31
N ARG A 225 -4.78 7.75 4.52
CA ARG A 225 -4.60 8.80 3.49
C ARG A 225 -4.15 10.07 4.17
N ILE A 226 -3.04 10.63 3.71
CA ILE A 226 -2.53 11.91 4.20
C ILE A 226 -2.57 12.93 3.07
N PHE A 227 -3.03 14.14 3.39
CA PHE A 227 -3.31 15.25 2.47
C PHE A 227 -4.34 14.91 1.37
N HIS A 228 -5.22 15.85 1.04
CA HIS A 228 -6.18 15.64 -0.04
C HIS A 228 -5.49 15.72 -1.41
N ASP A 229 -5.66 14.70 -2.25
CA ASP A 229 -5.26 14.74 -3.66
C ASP A 229 -6.39 15.31 -4.53
N PRO A 230 -6.23 16.52 -5.13
CA PRO A 230 -7.25 17.11 -5.99
C PRO A 230 -7.46 16.33 -7.31
N SER A 231 -6.51 15.49 -7.71
CA SER A 231 -6.61 14.68 -8.93
C SER A 231 -7.36 13.36 -8.73
N ASP A 232 -7.42 12.86 -7.49
CA ASP A 232 -8.22 11.69 -7.13
C ASP A 232 -8.58 11.68 -5.64
N VAL A 233 -9.86 11.95 -5.38
CA VAL A 233 -10.45 12.05 -4.06
C VAL A 233 -10.35 10.79 -3.20
N ASN A 234 -10.08 9.63 -3.81
CA ASN A 234 -9.95 8.38 -3.08
C ASN A 234 -8.56 8.21 -2.47
N TYR A 235 -7.53 8.93 -2.94
CA TYR A 235 -6.15 8.76 -2.50
C TYR A 235 -5.64 10.00 -1.78
N GLY A 236 -4.57 9.83 -1.01
CA GLY A 236 -3.86 10.95 -0.42
C GLY A 236 -2.68 11.41 -1.29
N ARG A 237 -2.05 12.50 -0.88
CA ARG A 237 -0.97 13.16 -1.62
C ARG A 237 0.32 13.14 -0.81
N SER A 238 1.43 12.79 -1.44
CA SER A 238 2.76 12.82 -0.81
C SER A 238 3.15 14.22 -0.31
N ILE A 239 3.85 14.31 0.82
CA ILE A 239 4.52 15.54 1.27
C ILE A 239 5.65 15.99 0.33
N LEU A 240 6.21 15.06 -0.44
CA LEU A 240 7.25 15.30 -1.45
C LEU A 240 6.67 15.76 -2.78
N THR A 241 5.34 15.97 -2.87
CA THR A 241 4.71 16.52 -4.07
C THR A 241 5.24 17.92 -4.36
N GLY A 242 5.67 18.15 -5.60
CA GLY A 242 6.29 19.42 -6.00
C GLY A 242 7.80 19.47 -5.80
N LYS A 243 8.42 18.37 -5.35
CA LYS A 243 9.87 18.22 -5.42
C LYS A 243 10.35 18.44 -6.86
N ILE A 244 11.49 19.08 -7.00
CA ILE A 244 12.22 19.21 -8.26
C ILE A 244 13.46 18.33 -8.12
N ASP A 245 13.75 17.54 -9.14
CA ASP A 245 14.89 16.64 -9.22
C ASP A 245 16.05 17.19 -10.04
#